data_AF-A0A136KNV4-F1
#
_entry.id   AF-A0A136KNV4-F1
#
_cell.length_a   1.000
_cell.length_b   1.000
_cell.length_c   1.000
_cell.angle_alpha   90.00
_cell.angle_beta   90.00
_cell.angle_gamma   90.00
#
_symmetry.space_group_name_H-M   'P 1'
#
loop_
_entity.id
_entity.type
_entity.pdbx_description
1 polymer ?
#
loop_
_entity_poly.entity_id
_entity_poly.type
_entity_poly.pdbx_seq_one_letter_code
_entity_poly.pdbx_strand_id
1 'polypeptide(L)'
;MNLEEYLQLHRKKFLIFDLDKTIVRLKLPWGEYLAPIEDTLNKIDPHILAARKQHFISLSEMQNKYCEKDATLVDFFKSYNNTFESQLQHYDVNTTILDFIKKRRNSYYFAVDI
;
A
#
# COMPACT_ATOMS: atom_id res chain seq x y z
N MET A 1 13.45 -20.53 -4.75
CA MET A 1 12.43 -21.34 -4.07
C MET A 1 11.08 -20.68 -4.23
N ASN A 2 10.13 -21.33 -4.89
CA ASN A 2 8.75 -20.83 -5.04
C ASN A 2 7.88 -21.25 -3.83
N LEU A 3 6.65 -20.74 -3.76
CA LEU A 3 5.74 -21.03 -2.64
C LEU A 3 5.45 -22.53 -2.49
N GLU A 4 5.32 -23.26 -3.60
CA GLU A 4 5.01 -24.68 -3.58
C GLU A 4 6.19 -25.51 -3.04
N GLU A 5 7.41 -25.21 -3.48
CA GLU A 5 8.65 -25.81 -2.97
C GLU A 5 8.83 -25.55 -1.47
N TYR A 6 8.53 -24.33 -1.02
CA TYR A 6 8.62 -23.98 0.40
C TYR A 6 7.61 -24.76 1.25
N LEU A 7 6.36 -24.89 0.78
CA LEU A 7 5.30 -25.59 1.52
C LEU A 7 5.48 -27.11 1.57
N GLN A 8 6.25 -27.69 0.64
CA GLN A 8 6.66 -29.10 0.71
C GLN A 8 7.58 -29.37 1.90
N LEU A 9 8.50 -28.44 2.20
CA LEU A 9 9.44 -28.52 3.32
C LEU A 9 8.81 -28.04 4.65
N HIS A 10 7.92 -27.06 4.57
CA HIS A 10 7.28 -26.41 5.73
C HIS A 10 5.77 -26.49 5.64
N ARG A 11 5.20 -27.66 5.99
CA ARG A 11 3.76 -27.89 5.90
C ARG A 11 2.98 -26.92 6.81
N LYS A 12 2.01 -26.23 6.21
CA LYS A 12 1.06 -25.36 6.90
C LYS A 12 -0.36 -25.78 6.53
N LYS A 13 -1.28 -25.73 7.50
CA LYS A 13 -2.71 -26.02 7.28
C LYS A 13 -3.48 -24.80 6.75
N PHE A 14 -3.04 -23.60 7.16
CA PHE A 14 -3.66 -22.32 6.83
C PHE A 14 -2.68 -21.46 6.05
N LEU A 15 -3.18 -20.77 5.03
CA LEU A 15 -2.45 -19.76 4.27
C LEU A 15 -3.26 -18.47 4.29
N ILE A 16 -2.59 -17.36 4.57
CA ILE A 16 -3.18 -16.02 4.63
C ILE A 16 -2.51 -15.21 3.52
N PHE A 17 -3.34 -14.60 2.67
CA PHE A 17 -2.88 -13.74 1.59
C PHE A 17 -3.54 -12.38 1.72
N ASP A 18 -2.73 -11.33 1.79
CA ASP A 18 -3.23 -9.96 1.76
C ASP A 18 -3.75 -9.63 0.35
N LEU A 19 -4.98 -9.12 0.24
CA LEU A 19 -5.60 -8.86 -1.06
C LEU A 19 -4.79 -7.81 -1.83
N ASP A 20 -4.51 -6.67 -1.21
CA ASP A 20 -3.94 -5.47 -1.85
C ASP A 20 -2.41 -5.50 -2.01
N LYS A 21 -1.73 -6.47 -1.37
CA LYS A 21 -0.28 -6.66 -1.45
C LYS A 21 0.13 -7.99 -2.08
N THR A 22 -0.68 -9.03 -1.95
CA THR A 22 -0.29 -10.39 -2.35
C THR A 22 -1.04 -10.88 -3.57
N ILE A 23 -2.34 -10.63 -3.65
CA ILE A 23 -3.21 -11.13 -4.73
C ILE A 23 -3.31 -10.11 -5.86
N VAL A 24 -3.53 -8.84 -5.51
CA VAL A 24 -3.54 -7.73 -6.44
C VAL A 24 -2.56 -6.67 -5.98
N ARG A 25 -2.09 -5.85 -6.91
CA ARG A 25 -1.33 -4.63 -6.64
C ARG A 25 -2.10 -3.47 -7.24
N LEU A 26 -2.57 -2.57 -6.39
CA LEU A 26 -3.23 -1.35 -6.83
C LEU A 26 -2.24 -0.46 -7.57
N LYS A 27 -2.58 -0.03 -8.80
CA LYS A 27 -1.77 0.90 -9.58
C LYS A 27 -2.33 2.30 -9.42
N LEU A 28 -1.66 3.06 -8.57
CA LEU A 28 -1.83 4.51 -8.46
C LEU A 28 -0.56 5.20 -8.97
N PRO A 29 -0.67 6.43 -9.50
CA PRO A 29 0.47 7.21 -9.97
C PRO A 29 1.27 7.79 -8.78
N TRP A 30 1.84 6.91 -7.94
CA TRP A 30 2.53 7.29 -6.71
C TRP A 30 3.71 8.26 -6.93
N GLY A 31 4.29 8.28 -8.13
CA GLY A 31 5.32 9.24 -8.51
C GLY A 31 4.82 10.68 -8.59
N GLU A 32 3.52 10.87 -8.84
CA GLU A 32 2.87 12.18 -8.96
C GLU A 32 2.18 12.60 -7.65
N TYR A 33 2.13 11.72 -6.66
CA TYR A 33 1.39 11.94 -5.41
C TYR A 33 1.77 13.25 -4.70
N LEU A 34 3.05 13.66 -4.71
CA LEU A 34 3.48 14.87 -3.98
C LEU A 34 3.31 16.15 -4.79
N ALA A 35 3.33 16.10 -6.12
CA ALA A 35 3.43 17.29 -6.95
C ALA A 35 2.29 18.31 -6.72
N PRO A 36 1.01 17.92 -6.58
CA PRO A 36 -0.09 18.87 -6.38
C PRO A 36 -0.09 19.57 -5.01
N ILE A 37 0.56 18.96 -4.01
CA ILE A 37 0.52 19.44 -2.62
C ILE A 37 1.88 19.97 -2.15
N GLU A 38 2.90 19.89 -3.00
CA GLU A 38 4.28 20.18 -2.64
C GLU A 38 4.45 21.59 -2.08
N ASP A 39 3.93 22.61 -2.78
CA ASP A 39 4.04 24.00 -2.37
C ASP A 39 3.36 24.27 -1.02
N THR A 40 2.22 23.63 -0.78
CA THR A 40 1.49 23.73 0.49
C THR A 40 2.31 23.16 1.63
N LEU A 41 2.85 21.94 1.45
CA LEU A 41 3.65 21.26 2.47
C LEU A 41 4.97 21.98 2.73
N ASN A 42 5.61 22.50 1.68
CA ASN A 42 6.87 23.21 1.77
C ASN A 42 6.75 24.54 2.52
N LYS A 43 5.58 25.21 2.46
CA LYS A 43 5.28 26.41 3.25
C LYS A 43 5.11 26.13 4.74
N ILE A 44 4.65 24.93 5.10
CA ILE A 44 4.40 24.55 6.49
C ILE A 44 5.71 24.13 7.16
N ASP A 45 6.40 23.14 6.58
CA ASP A 45 7.68 22.66 7.08
C ASP A 45 8.47 21.99 5.94
N PRO A 46 9.47 22.67 5.36
CA PRO A 46 10.25 22.14 4.24
C PRO A 46 11.12 20.93 4.63
N HIS A 47 11.47 20.78 5.92
CA HIS A 47 12.34 19.70 6.36
C HIS A 47 11.62 18.35 6.37
N ILE A 48 10.33 18.33 6.73
CA ILE A 48 9.52 17.11 6.68
C ILE A 48 9.41 16.61 5.23
N LEU A 49 9.12 17.50 4.28
CA LEU A 49 9.04 17.17 2.86
C LEU A 49 10.39 16.68 2.31
N ALA A 50 11.49 17.35 2.67
CA ALA A 50 12.83 16.94 2.27
C ALA A 50 13.17 15.52 2.77
N ALA A 51 12.86 15.22 4.04
CA ALA A 51 13.06 13.88 4.61
C ALA A 51 12.26 12.80 3.85
N ARG A 52 11.03 13.10 3.42
CA ARG A 52 10.23 12.17 2.60
C ARG A 52 10.84 11.98 1.21
N LYS A 53 11.30 13.05 0.55
CA LYS A 53 11.94 12.99 -0.78
C LYS A 53 13.26 12.21 -0.74
N GLN A 54 13.98 12.27 0.36
CA GLN A 54 15.21 11.51 0.60
C GLN A 54 14.95 10.09 1.15
N HIS A 55 13.68 9.67 1.24
CA HIS A 55 13.27 8.35 1.74
C HIS A 55 13.68 8.04 3.19
N PHE A 56 13.95 9.07 4.00
CA PHE A 56 14.22 8.90 5.44
C PHE A 56 12.97 8.63 6.26
N ILE A 57 11.80 9.03 5.74
CA ILE A 57 10.50 8.74 6.32
C ILE A 57 9.52 8.26 5.24
N SER A 58 8.58 7.42 5.64
CA SER A 58 7.48 6.94 4.81
C SER A 58 6.43 8.04 4.55
N LEU A 59 5.51 7.77 3.63
CA LEU A 59 4.41 8.70 3.32
C LEU A 59 3.47 8.92 4.52
N SER A 60 3.12 7.84 5.24
CA SER A 60 2.26 7.93 6.42
C SER A 60 2.94 8.69 7.55
N GLU A 61 4.23 8.46 7.80
CA GLU A 61 5.00 9.24 8.77
C GLU A 61 5.08 10.72 8.41
N MET A 62 5.24 11.05 7.12
CA MET A 62 5.20 12.44 6.65
C MET A 62 3.85 13.09 6.96
N GLN A 63 2.73 12.43 6.62
CA GLN A 63 1.38 12.93 6.90
C GLN A 63 1.18 13.14 8.40
N ASN A 64 1.56 12.17 9.24
CA ASN A 64 1.45 12.27 10.69
C ASN A 64 2.24 13.46 11.24
N LYS A 65 3.49 13.64 10.81
CA LYS A 65 4.33 14.77 11.25
C LYS A 65 3.73 16.13 10.85
N TYR A 66 3.07 16.22 9.70
CA TYR A 66 2.34 17.44 9.33
C TYR A 66 1.09 17.63 10.19
N CYS A 67 0.29 16.58 10.43
CA CYS A 67 -0.89 16.64 11.30
C CYS A 67 -0.55 17.01 12.75
N GLU A 68 0.64 16.65 13.25
CA GLU A 68 1.14 17.08 14.56
C GLU A 68 1.42 18.60 14.62
N LYS A 69 1.71 19.24 13.48
CA LYS A 69 1.93 20.69 13.38
C LYS A 69 0.62 21.46 13.31
N ASP A 70 -0.35 20.92 12.59
CA ASP A 70 -1.65 21.54 12.38
C ASP A 70 -2.73 20.46 12.21
N ALA A 71 -3.67 20.42 13.14
CA ALA A 71 -4.76 19.45 13.15
C ALA A 71 -5.68 19.59 11.92
N THR A 72 -5.76 20.76 11.28
CA THR A 72 -6.56 20.95 10.06
C THR A 72 -6.00 20.16 8.87
N LEU A 73 -4.71 19.78 8.92
CA LEU A 73 -4.08 18.97 7.88
C LEU A 73 -4.58 17.53 7.86
N VAL A 74 -5.19 17.04 8.94
CA VAL A 74 -5.85 15.73 8.96
C VAL A 74 -6.92 15.65 7.89
N ASP A 75 -7.80 16.66 7.83
CA ASP A 75 -8.91 16.66 6.87
C ASP A 75 -8.44 17.01 5.46
N PHE A 76 -7.41 17.85 5.34
CA PHE A 76 -6.71 18.10 4.07
C PHE A 76 -6.18 16.79 3.47
N PHE A 77 -5.40 16.01 4.23
CA PHE A 77 -4.83 14.76 3.73
C PHE A 77 -5.90 13.71 3.44
N LYS A 78 -6.95 13.60 4.26
CA LYS A 78 -8.07 12.70 3.96
C LYS A 78 -8.73 13.04 2.63
N SER A 79 -9.08 14.31 2.42
CA SER A 79 -9.70 14.76 1.18
C SER A 79 -8.78 14.55 -0.03
N TYR A 80 -7.49 14.86 0.13
CA TYR A 80 -6.49 14.65 -0.90
C TYR A 80 -6.31 13.17 -1.24
N ASN A 81 -6.17 12.30 -0.24
CA ASN A 81 -6.00 10.86 -0.44
C ASN A 81 -7.21 10.26 -1.14
N ASN A 82 -8.44 10.63 -0.76
CA ASN A 82 -9.64 10.17 -1.45
C ASN A 82 -9.65 10.59 -2.93
N THR A 83 -9.22 11.82 -3.22
CA THR A 83 -9.12 12.32 -4.60
C THR A 83 -8.05 11.57 -5.38
N PHE A 84 -6.89 11.32 -4.77
CA PHE A 84 -5.80 10.58 -5.38
C PHE A 84 -6.17 9.12 -5.63
N GLU A 85 -6.81 8.46 -4.65
CA GLU A 85 -7.29 7.08 -4.75
C GLU A 85 -8.40 6.92 -5.79
N SER A 86 -9.19 7.95 -6.06
CA SER A 86 -10.17 7.94 -7.17
C SER A 86 -9.52 7.78 -8.55
N GLN A 87 -8.21 8.04 -8.66
CA GLN A 87 -7.43 7.82 -9.88
C GLN A 87 -7.00 6.35 -10.05
N LEU A 88 -7.46 5.44 -9.18
CA LEU A 88 -7.22 4.01 -9.34
C LEU A 88 -7.87 3.52 -10.64
N GLN A 89 -7.06 3.47 -11.70
CA GLN A 89 -7.52 3.03 -13.02
C GLN A 89 -7.43 1.51 -13.16
N HIS A 90 -6.40 0.91 -12.57
CA HIS A 90 -6.07 -0.50 -12.79
C HIS A 90 -5.50 -1.14 -11.52
N TYR A 91 -5.60 -2.47 -11.46
CA TYR A 91 -4.86 -3.30 -10.51
C TYR A 91 -4.12 -4.38 -11.30
N ASP A 92 -2.89 -4.68 -10.90
CA ASP A 92 -2.16 -5.82 -11.43
C ASP A 92 -2.49 -7.05 -10.59
N VAL A 93 -2.96 -8.11 -11.24
CA VAL A 93 -3.20 -9.38 -10.56
C VAL A 93 -1.91 -10.18 -10.50
N ASN A 94 -1.55 -10.68 -9.33
CA ASN A 94 -0.52 -11.69 -9.18
C ASN A 94 -1.08 -13.05 -9.62
N THR A 95 -1.02 -13.31 -10.92
CA THR A 95 -1.58 -14.53 -11.54
C THR A 95 -0.98 -15.80 -10.95
N THR A 96 0.29 -15.77 -10.52
CA THR A 96 0.96 -16.94 -9.93
C THR A 96 0.31 -17.35 -8.61
N ILE A 97 0.05 -16.39 -7.72
CA ILE A 97 -0.63 -16.64 -6.45
C ILE A 97 -2.10 -17.00 -6.68
N LEU A 98 -2.77 -16.30 -7.60
CA LEU A 98 -4.16 -16.59 -7.92
C LEU A 98 -4.34 -18.02 -8.46
N ASP A 99 -3.46 -18.46 -9.35
CA ASP A 99 -3.48 -19.81 -9.92
C ASP A 99 -3.14 -20.86 -8.88
N PHE A 100 -2.21 -20.57 -7.97
CA PHE A 100 -1.91 -21.45 -6.83
C PHE A 100 -3.16 -21.65 -5.96
N ILE A 101 -3.83 -20.56 -5.57
CA ILE A 101 -5.06 -20.61 -4.77
C ILE A 101 -6.13 -21.44 -5.50
N LYS A 102 -6.38 -21.17 -6.78
CA LYS A 102 -7.37 -21.89 -7.59
C LYS A 102 -7.07 -23.40 -7.65
N LYS A 103 -5.81 -23.78 -7.90
CA LYS A 103 -5.38 -25.19 -8.02
C LYS A 103 -5.38 -25.94 -6.69
N ARG A 104 -5.07 -25.25 -5.58
CA ARG A 104 -4.83 -25.87 -4.26
C ARG A 104 -5.89 -25.52 -3.21
N ARG A 105 -7.03 -24.92 -3.61
CA ARG A 105 -8.12 -24.52 -2.70
C ARG A 105 -8.64 -25.62 -1.77
N ASN A 106 -8.58 -26.88 -2.21
CA ASN A 106 -9.04 -28.05 -1.44
C ASN A 106 -7.94 -28.66 -0.56
N SER A 107 -6.69 -28.28 -0.77
CA SER A 107 -5.52 -28.80 -0.04
C SER A 107 -5.18 -27.98 1.20
N TYR A 108 -5.64 -26.72 1.25
CA TYR A 108 -5.37 -25.78 2.32
C TYR A 108 -6.64 -25.02 2.69
N TYR A 109 -6.74 -24.61 3.95
CA TYR A 109 -7.75 -23.64 4.35
C TYR A 109 -7.22 -22.23 4.09
N PHE A 110 -7.98 -21.45 3.33
CA PHE A 110 -7.70 -20.03 3.07
C PHE A 110 -8.63 -19.19 3.95
N ALA A 111 -8.06 -18.36 4.82
CA ALA A 111 -8.84 -17.37 5.55
C ALA A 111 -9.11 -16.18 4.61
N VAL A 112 -10.37 -15.78 4.52
CA VAL A 112 -10.76 -14.54 3.84
C VAL A 112 -11.26 -13.62 4.95
N ASP A 113 -10.40 -12.71 5.40
CA ASP A 113 -10.85 -11.62 6.25
C ASP A 113 -11.45 -10.57 5.31
N ILE A 114 -12.77 -10.34 5.44
CA ILE A 114 -13.55 -9.33 4.69
C ILE A 114 -13.68 -8.09 5.56
#